data_AF-A0A2V5RYG6-F1
#
_entry.id   AF-A0A2V5RYG6-F1
#
_cell.length_a   1.000
_cell.length_b   1.000
_cell.length_c   1.000
_cell.angle_alpha   90.00
_cell.angle_beta   90.00
_cell.angle_gamma   90.00
#
_symmetry.space_group_name_H-M   'P 1'
#
loop_
_entity.id
_entity.type
_entity.pdbx_description
1 polymer ?
#
loop_
_entity_poly.entity_id
_entity_poly.type
_entity_poly.pdbx_seq_one_letter_code
_entity_poly.pdbx_strand_id
1 'polypeptide(L)' 'MIRFIYNLFWPIGLLFFLPGYLAKMIRRGGYREKFGQRLGIYDRELGARLSKQRSTWLHAVSVGEVNVALKLANAL' A
#
# COMPACT_ATOMS: atom_id res chain seq x y z
N MET A 1 11.11 -36.46 -0.98
CA MET A 1 10.00 -36.56 -1.95
C MET A 1 8.81 -35.68 -1.58
N ILE A 2 8.23 -35.82 -0.38
CA ILE A 2 7.01 -35.08 0.02
C ILE A 2 7.19 -33.54 0.07
N ARG A 3 8.34 -33.05 0.52
CA ARG A 3 8.70 -31.62 0.50
C ARG A 3 8.82 -31.04 -0.91
N PHE A 4 9.25 -31.84 -1.88
CA PHE A 4 9.40 -31.39 -3.27
C PHE A 4 8.04 -31.21 -3.94
N ILE A 5 7.13 -32.17 -3.72
CA ILE A 5 5.76 -32.10 -4.19
C ILE A 5 5.03 -30.92 -3.53
N TYR A 6 5.15 -30.75 -2.21
CA TYR A 6 4.57 -29.62 -1.49
C TYR A 6 5.08 -28.26 -1.98
N ASN A 7 6.40 -28.15 -2.20
CA ASN A 7 7.01 -26.94 -2.75
C ASN A 7 6.65 -26.67 -4.21
N LEU A 8 6.16 -27.67 -4.95
CA LEU A 8 5.72 -27.51 -6.35
C LEU A 8 4.23 -27.14 -6.45
N PHE A 9 3.40 -27.67 -5.55
CA PHE A 9 1.98 -27.29 -5.47
C PHE A 9 1.78 -25.82 -5.11
N TRP A 10 2.65 -25.27 -4.26
CA TRP A 10 2.57 -23.87 -3.84
C TRP A 10 2.68 -22.85 -5.00
N PRO A 11 3.74 -22.86 -5.83
CA PRO A 11 3.88 -21.95 -6.96
C PRO A 11 2.82 -22.20 -8.04
N ILE A 12 2.39 -23.45 -8.24
CA ILE A 12 1.34 -23.77 -9.21
C ILE A 12 -0.01 -23.17 -8.74
N GLY A 13 -0.40 -23.39 -7.49
CA GLY A 13 -1.60 -22.80 -6.91
C GLY A 13 -1.54 -21.27 -7.01
N LEU A 14 -0.43 -20.67 -6.59
CA LEU A 14 -0.21 -19.22 -6.74
C LEU A 14 -0.36 -18.77 -8.19
N LEU A 15 0.22 -19.47 -9.18
CA LEU A 15 0.15 -19.11 -10.59
C LEU A 15 -1.29 -19.06 -11.11
N PHE A 16 -2.15 -19.97 -10.65
CA PHE A 16 -3.58 -19.98 -11.02
C PHE A 16 -4.40 -18.92 -10.27
N PHE A 17 -4.11 -18.67 -8.99
CA PHE A 17 -4.84 -17.68 -8.20
C PHE A 17 -4.39 -16.23 -8.47
N LEU A 18 -3.14 -16.03 -8.88
CA LEU A 18 -2.53 -14.72 -9.13
C LEU A 18 -3.28 -13.90 -10.20
N PRO A 19 -3.60 -14.41 -11.42
CA PRO A 19 -4.31 -13.63 -12.42
C PRO A 19 -5.71 -13.24 -11.97
N GLY A 20 -6.42 -14.12 -11.25
CA GLY A 20 -7.74 -13.80 -10.68
C GLY A 20 -7.67 -12.73 -9.59
N TYR A 21 -6.66 -12.82 -8.71
CA TYR A 21 -6.42 -11.83 -7.67
C TYR A 21 -6.00 -10.48 -8.24
N LEU A 22 -5.09 -10.46 -9.22
CA LEU A 22 -4.67 -9.26 -9.93
C LEU A 22 -5.85 -8.63 -10.68
N ALA A 23 -6.66 -9.41 -11.40
CA ALA A 23 -7.84 -8.90 -12.09
C ALA A 23 -8.85 -8.29 -11.09
N LYS A 24 -9.05 -8.91 -9.92
CA LYS A 24 -9.92 -8.39 -8.86
C LYS A 24 -9.37 -7.11 -8.24
N MET A 25 -8.06 -7.02 -8.03
CA MET A 25 -7.39 -5.81 -7.56
C MET A 25 -7.49 -4.66 -8.57
N ILE A 26 -7.29 -4.95 -9.85
CA ILE A 26 -7.40 -3.95 -10.94
C ILE A 26 -8.84 -3.48 -11.07
N ARG A 27 -9.82 -4.39 -11.06
CA ARG A 27 -11.26 -4.05 -11.19
C ARG A 27 -11.82 -3.27 -10.00
N ARG A 28 -11.34 -3.50 -8.78
CA ARG A 28 -11.80 -2.77 -7.59
C ARG A 28 -11.45 -1.28 -7.63
N GLY A 29 -10.47 -0.88 -8.45
CA GLY A 29 -9.98 0.50 -8.47
C GLY A 29 -9.31 0.91 -7.15
N GLY A 30 -8.52 1.97 -7.16
CA GLY A 30 -7.91 2.53 -5.94
C GLY A 30 -6.57 1.92 -5.49
N TYR A 31 -6.17 0.74 -5.98
CA TYR A 31 -4.83 0.22 -5.65
C TYR A 31 -3.71 0.99 -6.39
N ARG A 32 -3.95 1.39 -7.65
CA ARG A 32 -2.96 2.10 -8.49
C ARG A 32 -2.67 3.52 -8.04
N GLU A 33 -3.67 4.26 -7.54
CA GLU A 33 -3.54 5.70 -7.24
C GLU A 33 -2.52 6.03 -6.13
N LYS A 34 -2.25 5.09 -5.22
CA LYS A 34 -1.30 5.31 -4.11
C LYS A 34 -0.25 4.20 -3.99
N PHE A 35 -0.14 3.33 -4.99
CA PHE A 35 0.85 2.24 -4.96
C PHE A 35 2.29 2.79 -4.99
N GLY A 36 2.54 3.82 -5.81
CA GLY A 36 3.84 4.50 -5.87
C GLY A 36 4.26 5.09 -4.53
N GLN A 37 3.30 5.64 -3.77
CA GLN A 37 3.56 6.20 -2.44
C GLN A 37 4.08 5.14 -1.46
N ARG A 38 3.66 3.87 -1.60
CA ARG A 38 4.18 2.76 -0.78
C ARG A 38 5.65 2.42 -1.10
N LEU A 39 6.10 2.76 -2.30
CA LEU A 39 7.49 2.59 -2.75
C LEU A 39 8.30 3.90 -2.63
N GLY A 40 7.76 4.93 -1.99
CA GLY A 40 8.41 6.24 -1.87
C GLY A 40 8.38 7.09 -3.16
N ILE A 41 7.67 6.65 -4.19
CA ILE A 41 7.45 7.41 -5.43
C ILE A 41 6.22 8.28 -5.22
N TYR A 42 6.45 9.51 -4.77
CA TYR A 42 5.42 10.52 -4.63
C TYR A 42 5.23 11.30 -5.93
N ASP A 43 4.02 11.75 -6.18
CA ASP A 43 3.72 12.56 -7.36
C ASP A 43 4.48 13.90 -7.30
N ARG A 44 4.90 14.44 -8.45
CA ARG A 44 5.70 15.68 -8.50
C ARG A 44 4.97 16.85 -7.87
N GLU A 45 3.64 16.89 -8.00
CA GLU A 45 2.81 17.92 -7.38
C GLU A 45 2.82 17.82 -5.85
N LEU A 46 2.80 16.60 -5.30
CA LEU A 46 2.87 16.37 -3.86
C LEU A 46 4.24 16.79 -3.30
N GLY A 47 5.32 16.44 -4.01
CA GLY A 47 6.67 16.87 -3.65
C GLY A 47 6.83 18.39 -3.65
N ALA A 48 6.23 19.08 -4.63
CA ALA A 48 6.28 20.54 -4.72
C ALA A 48 5.42 21.24 -3.64
N ARG A 49 4.32 20.62 -3.19
CA ARG A 49 3.53 21.14 -2.06
C ARG A 49 4.24 20.94 -0.73
N LEU A 50 4.78 19.74 -0.50
CA LEU A 50 5.52 19.41 0.73
C LEU A 50 6.80 20.23 0.88
N SER A 51 7.49 20.57 -0.22
CA SER A 51 8.72 21.38 -0.14
C SER A 51 8.47 22.85 0.19
N LYS A 52 7.26 23.36 -0.06
CA LYS A 52 6.88 24.75 0.22
C LYS A 52 6.31 24.97 1.61
N GLN A 53 5.97 23.92 2.35
CA GLN A 53 5.39 24.01 3.69
C GLN A 53 6.23 23.27 4.72
N ARG A 54 6.20 23.76 5.96
CA ARG A 54 6.77 23.07 7.11
C ARG A 54 5.91 21.82 7.36
N SER A 55 6.35 20.70 6.81
CA SER A 55 5.59 19.45 6.83
C SER A 55 5.82 18.71 8.15
N THR A 56 4.77 18.46 8.92
CA THR A 56 4.83 17.63 10.13
C THR A 56 4.56 16.18 9.76
N TRP A 57 5.52 15.30 10.00
CA TRP A 57 5.34 13.87 9.76
C TRP A 57 4.71 13.20 10.98
N LEU A 58 3.50 12.67 10.81
CA LEU A 58 2.80 11.87 11.81
C LEU A 58 2.84 10.39 11.40
N HIS A 59 3.35 9.54 12.29
CA HIS A 59 3.41 8.10 12.10
C HIS A 59 2.39 7.42 13.03
N ALA A 60 1.64 6.46 12.50
CA ALA A 60 0.65 5.69 13.24
C ALA A 60 0.69 4.22 12.80
N VAL A 61 0.89 3.32 13.76
CA VAL A 61 1.01 1.87 13.54
C VAL A 61 -0.30 1.12 13.78
N SER A 62 -1.28 1.77 14.40
CA SER A 62 -2.61 1.19 14.68
C SER A 62 -3.76 2.04 14.13
N VAL A 63 -4.90 1.41 13.84
CA VAL A 63 -6.13 2.12 13.41
C VAL A 63 -6.57 3.16 14.45
N GLY A 64 -6.42 2.85 15.74
CA GLY A 64 -6.70 3.81 16.82
C GLY A 64 -5.77 5.02 16.77
N GLU A 65 -4.50 4.80 16.53
CA GLU A 65 -3.49 5.87 16.41
C GLU A 65 -3.72 6.72 15.15
N VAL A 66 -4.13 6.12 14.03
CA VAL A 66 -4.49 6.85 12.81
C VAL A 66 -5.63 7.82 13.09
N ASN A 67 -6.65 7.40 13.83
CA ASN A 67 -7.77 8.28 14.20
C ASN A 67 -7.33 9.47 15.06
N VAL A 68 -6.40 9.27 15.98
CA VAL A 68 -5.84 10.36 16.81
C VAL A 68 -4.94 11.27 15.98
N ALA A 69 -4.07 10.69 15.14
CA ALA A 69 -3.18 11.44 14.26
C ALA A 69 -3.95 12.35 13.29
N LEU A 70 -5.08 11.88 12.75
CA LEU A 70 -5.95 12.70 11.90
C LEU A 70 -6.58 13.87 12.67
N LYS A 71 -6.99 13.65 13.92
CA LYS A 71 -7.50 14.74 14.78
C LYS A 71 -6.41 15.78 15.07
N LEU A 72 -5.19 15.32 15.35
CA LEU A 72 -4.04 16.20 15.58
C LEU A 72 -3.69 17.00 14.32
N ALA A 73 -3.66 16.35 13.16
CA ALA A 73 -3.36 16.98 11.87
C ALA A 73 -4.35 18.10 11.51
N ASN A 74 -5.63 17.97 11.87
CA ASN A 74 -6.65 19.01 11.66
C ASN A 74 -6.57 20.17 12.66
N ALA A 75 -5.91 19.98 13.80
CA ALA A 75 -5.79 20.99 14.85
C ALA A 75 -4.47 21.80 14.78
N LEU A 76 -3.53 21.38 13.92
CA LEU A 76 -2.26 22.06 13.62
C LEU A 76 -2.43 23.03 12.45
#